data_AF-A0A0Q5Q381-F1
#
_entry.id   AF-A0A0Q5Q381-F1
#
_cell.length_a   1.000
_cell.length_b   1.000
_cell.length_c   1.000
_cell.angle_alpha   90.00
_cell.angle_beta   90.00
_cell.angle_gamma   90.00
#
_symmetry.space_group_name_H-M   'P 1'
#
loop_
_entity.id
_entity.type
_entity.pdbx_description
1 polymer ?
#
loop_
_entity_poly.entity_id
_entity_poly.type
_entity_poly.pdbx_seq_one_letter_code
_entity_poly.pdbx_strand_id
1 'polypeptide(L)'
;MEKTIKYFFVGISVVGCLLLIGAIVFSVMVTSAFGGFDKNYSVSELKSEYFSKEKEIADLINYYNQIKPNDYLVDIEFKDNKILNRLQITTLKDSSHQVIYQEWDVDIRDLQKDSLKSILNWDVNDIKGLKERLDKANCISVEDGEPIKIGFKRSGLGMYSFNIFQEIQTDRSAFKNRCEYVLVNRNLMLEYGGGAIGPQCFSKQELN
;
A
#
# COMPACT_ATOMS: atom_id res chain seq x y z
N MET A 1 18.17 47.72 -35.92
CA MET A 1 16.80 47.39 -35.46
C MET A 1 16.44 45.93 -35.77
N GLU A 2 16.65 45.46 -37.01
CA GLU A 2 16.32 44.10 -37.46
C GLU A 2 17.03 42.96 -36.69
N LYS A 3 18.34 43.10 -36.40
CA LYS A 3 19.11 42.09 -35.64
C LYS A 3 18.64 41.96 -34.18
N THR A 4 18.32 43.08 -33.53
CA THR A 4 17.85 43.10 -32.13
C THR A 4 16.49 42.41 -31.98
N ILE A 5 15.58 42.64 -32.93
CA ILE A 5 14.27 41.97 -32.99
C ILE A 5 14.45 40.46 -33.23
N LYS A 6 15.37 40.06 -34.13
CA LYS A 6 15.68 38.63 -34.37
C LYS A 6 16.20 37.93 -33.11
N TYR A 7 17.16 38.53 -32.40
CA TYR A 7 17.67 37.94 -31.15
C TYR A 7 16.63 37.89 -30.04
N PHE A 8 15.70 38.87 -29.99
CA PHE A 8 14.58 38.85 -29.06
C PHE A 8 13.63 37.67 -29.33
N PHE A 9 13.25 37.41 -30.58
CA PHE A 9 12.42 36.25 -30.94
C PHE A 9 13.12 34.91 -30.70
N VAL A 10 14.42 34.82 -30.98
CA VAL A 10 15.23 33.62 -30.64
C VAL A 10 15.25 33.41 -29.12
N GLY A 11 15.42 34.47 -28.33
CA GLY A 11 15.39 34.41 -26.87
C GLY A 11 14.05 33.90 -26.33
N ILE A 12 12.93 34.46 -26.81
CA ILE A 12 11.58 34.00 -26.43
C ILE A 12 11.36 32.54 -26.83
N SER A 13 11.79 32.15 -28.04
CA SER A 13 11.66 30.78 -28.52
C SER A 13 12.43 29.79 -27.63
N VAL A 14 13.67 30.12 -27.25
CA VAL A 14 14.47 29.29 -26.35
C VAL A 14 13.83 29.18 -24.96
N VAL A 15 13.39 30.29 -24.38
CA VAL A 15 12.71 30.28 -23.07
C VAL A 15 11.39 29.49 -23.14
N GLY A 16 10.60 29.67 -24.20
CA GLY A 16 9.38 28.92 -24.43
C GLY A 16 9.62 27.41 -24.56
N CYS A 17 10.65 27.01 -25.30
CA CYS A 17 11.06 25.60 -25.41
C CYS A 17 11.48 25.02 -24.05
N LEU A 18 12.26 25.77 -23.26
CA LEU A 18 12.68 25.31 -21.92
C LEU A 18 11.48 25.14 -20.98
N LEU A 19 10.53 26.08 -20.99
CA LEU A 19 9.29 25.97 -20.21
C LEU A 19 8.45 24.76 -20.64
N LEU A 20 8.36 24.51 -21.96
CA LEU A 20 7.60 23.40 -22.50
C LEU A 20 8.24 22.05 -22.15
N ILE A 21 9.57 21.93 -22.25
CA ILE A 21 10.32 20.76 -21.78
C ILE A 21 10.09 20.56 -20.27
N GLY A 22 10.18 21.62 -19.47
CA GLY A 22 9.90 21.57 -18.04
C GLY A 22 8.49 21.06 -17.72
N ALA A 23 7.49 21.54 -18.44
CA ALA A 23 6.10 21.10 -18.29
C ALA A 23 5.91 19.62 -18.66
N ILE A 24 6.56 19.15 -19.73
CA ILE A 24 6.53 17.73 -20.13
C ILE A 24 7.18 16.87 -19.05
N VAL A 25 8.37 17.24 -18.58
CA VAL A 25 9.09 16.51 -17.53
C VAL A 25 8.25 16.43 -16.25
N PHE A 26 7.65 17.54 -15.82
CA PHE A 26 6.78 17.58 -14.66
C PHE A 26 5.53 16.69 -14.84
N SER A 27 4.88 16.75 -16.01
CA SER A 27 3.72 15.90 -16.32
C SER A 27 4.07 14.41 -16.29
N VAL A 28 5.24 14.03 -16.82
CA VAL A 28 5.74 12.64 -16.77
C VAL A 28 6.01 12.21 -15.33
N MET A 29 6.62 13.07 -14.49
CA MET A 29 6.84 12.77 -13.08
C MET A 29 5.52 12.55 -12.33
N VAL A 30 4.53 13.43 -12.52
CA VAL A 30 3.21 13.28 -11.90
C VAL A 30 2.53 12.00 -12.37
N THR A 31 2.50 11.75 -13.68
CA THR A 31 1.89 10.55 -14.26
C THR A 31 2.54 9.28 -13.71
N SER A 32 3.86 9.27 -13.58
CA SER A 32 4.62 8.17 -12.95
C SER A 32 4.23 7.96 -11.48
N ALA A 33 4.18 9.03 -10.68
CA ALA A 33 3.82 8.95 -9.26
C ALA A 33 2.42 8.35 -9.04
N PHE A 34 1.48 8.60 -9.96
CA PHE A 34 0.12 8.04 -9.90
C PHE A 34 -0.06 6.75 -10.70
N GLY A 35 1.02 6.04 -11.01
CA GLY A 35 0.95 4.70 -11.60
C GLY A 35 0.53 4.69 -13.07
N GLY A 36 0.65 5.81 -13.79
CA GLY A 36 0.29 5.89 -15.20
C GLY A 36 1.10 4.97 -16.13
N PHE A 37 2.20 4.41 -15.64
CA PHE A 37 3.01 3.38 -16.32
C PHE A 37 2.99 2.02 -15.60
N ASP A 38 2.33 1.93 -14.46
CA ASP A 38 2.27 0.71 -13.66
C ASP A 38 1.14 -0.20 -14.12
N LYS A 39 1.20 -1.47 -13.71
CA LYS A 39 0.10 -2.39 -13.97
C LYS A 39 -1.11 -2.00 -13.12
N ASN A 40 -2.22 -1.72 -13.79
CA ASN A 40 -3.53 -1.67 -13.14
C ASN A 40 -4.12 -3.09 -13.10
N TYR A 41 -4.77 -3.42 -11.98
CA TYR A 41 -5.35 -4.74 -11.76
C TYR A 41 -6.86 -4.62 -11.72
N SER A 42 -7.50 -5.41 -12.57
CA SER A 42 -8.96 -5.46 -12.58
C SER A 42 -9.53 -6.21 -11.39
N VAL A 43 -10.79 -5.92 -11.07
CA VAL A 43 -11.55 -6.65 -10.04
C VAL A 43 -11.54 -8.16 -10.31
N SER A 44 -11.66 -8.57 -11.58
CA SER A 44 -11.57 -9.99 -11.97
C SER A 44 -10.19 -10.58 -11.73
N GLU A 45 -9.12 -9.85 -12.05
CA GLU A 45 -7.75 -10.31 -11.78
C GLU A 45 -7.50 -10.44 -10.28
N LEU A 46 -7.92 -9.46 -9.47
CA LEU A 46 -7.78 -9.53 -8.01
C LEU A 46 -8.56 -10.70 -7.39
N LYS A 47 -9.79 -10.96 -7.87
CA LYS A 47 -10.55 -12.16 -7.46
C LYS A 47 -9.78 -13.43 -7.83
N SER A 48 -9.26 -13.51 -9.06
CA SER A 48 -8.51 -14.67 -9.52
C SER A 48 -7.24 -14.89 -8.69
N GLU A 49 -6.48 -13.83 -8.42
CA GLU A 49 -5.27 -13.89 -7.58
C GLU A 49 -5.60 -14.38 -6.18
N TYR A 50 -6.60 -13.77 -5.52
CA TYR A 50 -7.03 -14.19 -4.19
C TYR A 50 -7.42 -15.67 -4.16
N PHE A 51 -8.34 -16.12 -5.03
CA PHE A 51 -8.82 -17.50 -5.00
C PHE A 51 -7.74 -18.51 -5.42
N SER A 52 -6.79 -18.12 -6.27
CA SER A 52 -5.65 -18.97 -6.62
C SER A 52 -4.63 -19.11 -5.49
N LYS A 53 -4.61 -18.17 -4.53
CA LYS A 53 -3.68 -18.08 -3.39
C LYS A 53 -4.39 -18.15 -2.03
N GLU A 54 -5.64 -18.62 -1.99
CA GLU A 54 -6.48 -18.54 -0.80
C GLU A 54 -5.85 -19.28 0.40
N LYS A 55 -5.22 -20.44 0.14
CA LYS A 55 -4.55 -21.24 1.18
C LYS A 55 -3.32 -20.53 1.72
N GLU A 56 -2.51 -19.93 0.85
CA GLU A 56 -1.31 -19.18 1.23
C GLU A 56 -1.66 -17.90 1.98
N ILE A 57 -2.73 -17.20 1.58
CA ILE A 57 -3.25 -16.02 2.29
C ILE A 57 -3.79 -16.44 3.66
N ALA A 58 -4.50 -17.57 3.76
CA ALA A 58 -4.96 -18.08 5.05
C ALA A 58 -3.80 -18.48 5.97
N ASP A 59 -2.76 -19.14 5.44
CA ASP A 59 -1.54 -19.46 6.21
C ASP A 59 -0.81 -18.20 6.67
N LEU A 60 -0.71 -17.17 5.82
CA LEU A 60 -0.18 -15.86 6.16
C LEU A 60 -0.94 -15.22 7.33
N ILE A 61 -2.26 -15.16 7.26
CA ILE A 61 -3.11 -14.57 8.32
C ILE A 61 -2.97 -15.36 9.62
N ASN A 62 -3.00 -16.69 9.55
CA ASN A 62 -2.83 -17.55 10.72
C ASN A 62 -1.49 -17.33 11.40
N TYR A 63 -0.41 -17.29 10.61
CA TYR A 63 0.93 -17.03 11.12
C TYR A 63 1.05 -15.64 11.73
N TYR A 64 0.55 -14.61 11.04
CA TYR A 64 0.57 -13.25 11.55
C TYR A 64 -0.17 -13.14 12.89
N ASN A 65 -1.35 -13.76 13.02
CA ASN A 65 -2.11 -13.78 14.27
C ASN A 65 -1.39 -14.51 15.42
N GLN A 66 -0.45 -15.41 15.13
CA GLN A 66 0.37 -16.07 16.17
C GLN A 66 1.50 -15.18 16.68
N ILE A 67 2.08 -14.35 15.80
CA ILE A 67 3.25 -13.54 16.14
C ILE A 67 2.88 -12.10 16.50
N LYS A 68 1.66 -11.63 16.18
CA LYS A 68 1.29 -10.23 16.40
C LYS A 68 1.35 -9.83 17.87
N PRO A 69 1.80 -8.61 18.18
CA PRO A 69 1.82 -8.13 19.55
C PRO A 69 0.39 -7.87 20.08
N ASN A 70 0.12 -8.22 21.34
CA ASN A 70 -1.24 -8.12 21.91
C ASN A 70 -1.72 -6.67 22.13
N ASP A 71 -0.79 -5.78 22.50
CA ASP A 71 -1.11 -4.40 22.90
C ASP A 71 -0.91 -3.39 21.76
N TYR A 72 -0.68 -3.86 20.54
CA TYR A 72 -0.33 -3.01 19.40
C TYR A 72 -0.94 -3.52 18.11
N LEU A 73 -1.36 -2.60 17.23
CA LEU A 73 -1.66 -2.90 15.84
C LEU A 73 -0.43 -2.57 15.00
N VAL A 74 -0.08 -3.46 14.08
CA VAL A 74 1.08 -3.31 13.19
C VAL A 74 0.61 -3.27 11.73
N ASP A 75 1.11 -2.28 11.00
CA ASP A 75 1.05 -2.18 9.55
C ASP A 75 2.47 -2.24 9.01
N ILE A 76 2.78 -3.31 8.28
CA ILE A 76 4.11 -3.62 7.78
C ILE A 76 4.06 -3.91 6.29
N GLU A 77 4.85 -3.18 5.51
CA GLU A 77 5.03 -3.36 4.07
C GLU A 77 6.49 -3.64 3.75
N PHE A 78 6.76 -4.76 3.07
CA PHE A 78 8.10 -5.14 2.66
C PHE A 78 8.43 -4.56 1.28
N LYS A 79 9.62 -3.94 1.18
CA LYS A 79 10.22 -3.57 -0.11
C LYS A 79 11.02 -4.74 -0.67
N ASP A 80 11.84 -5.34 0.20
CA ASP A 80 12.66 -6.51 -0.09
C ASP A 80 12.97 -7.28 1.21
N ASN A 81 13.98 -8.14 1.19
CA ASN A 81 14.38 -8.98 2.33
C ASN A 81 15.23 -8.24 3.38
N LYS A 82 15.53 -6.96 3.18
CA LYS A 82 16.36 -6.12 4.05
C LYS A 82 15.63 -4.84 4.47
N ILE A 83 14.77 -4.31 3.61
CA ILE A 83 14.09 -3.04 3.81
C ILE A 83 12.57 -3.24 3.86
N LEU A 84 11.95 -2.67 4.88
CA LEU A 84 10.52 -2.40 4.90
C LEU A 84 10.27 -1.10 4.16
N ASN A 85 9.33 -1.11 3.23
CA ASN A 85 8.86 0.11 2.60
C ASN A 85 8.15 1.00 3.64
N ARG A 86 7.37 0.42 4.55
CA ARG A 86 6.65 1.12 5.61
C ARG A 86 6.52 0.25 6.86
N LEU A 87 6.63 0.87 8.02
CA LEU A 87 6.24 0.29 9.30
C LEU A 87 5.48 1.34 10.12
N GLN A 88 4.27 0.99 10.53
CA GLN A 88 3.46 1.78 11.45
C GLN A 88 3.02 0.91 12.63
N ILE A 89 3.12 1.45 13.85
CA ILE A 89 2.70 0.78 15.07
C ILE A 89 1.76 1.71 15.84
N THR A 90 0.59 1.17 16.18
CA THR A 90 -0.46 1.88 16.93
C THR A 90 -0.63 1.20 18.28
N THR A 91 -0.66 1.98 19.37
CA THR A 91 -0.88 1.43 20.72
C THR A 91 -2.35 1.11 20.97
N LEU A 92 -2.62 -0.02 21.62
CA LEU A 92 -3.96 -0.40 22.13
C LEU A 92 -4.07 -0.24 23.65
N LYS A 93 -3.00 0.24 24.31
CA LYS A 93 -2.95 0.37 25.78
C LYS A 93 -3.88 1.44 26.34
N ASP A 94 -4.33 2.35 25.49
CA ASP A 94 -5.29 3.38 25.84
C ASP A 94 -6.38 3.49 24.76
N SER A 95 -7.47 4.18 25.10
CA SER A 95 -8.60 4.37 24.19
C SER A 95 -8.32 5.34 23.03
N SER A 96 -7.13 5.95 22.97
CA SER A 96 -6.79 6.94 21.95
C SER A 96 -6.29 6.30 20.66
N HIS A 97 -5.85 5.04 20.71
CA HIS A 97 -5.27 4.32 19.57
C HIS A 97 -4.23 5.15 18.82
N GLN A 98 -3.29 5.75 19.56
CA GLN A 98 -2.28 6.64 19.00
C GLN A 98 -1.22 5.86 18.19
N VAL A 99 -0.83 6.42 17.04
CA VAL A 99 0.37 5.98 16.31
C VAL A 99 1.63 6.37 17.09
N ILE A 100 2.39 5.37 17.54
CA ILE A 100 3.61 5.56 18.35
C ILE A 100 4.90 5.37 17.54
N TYR A 101 4.79 4.81 16.33
CA TYR A 101 5.89 4.65 15.40
C TYR A 101 5.33 4.69 13.98
N GLN A 102 5.96 5.46 13.09
CA GLN A 102 5.62 5.49 11.67
C GLN A 102 6.84 5.93 10.87
N GLU A 103 7.43 5.01 10.11
CA GLU A 103 8.63 5.30 9.32
C GLU A 103 8.56 4.60 7.95
N TRP A 104 9.29 5.17 7.00
CA TRP A 104 9.50 4.64 5.65
C TRP A 104 10.93 4.12 5.49
N ASP A 105 11.15 3.20 4.56
CA ASP A 105 12.47 2.64 4.24
C ASP A 105 13.25 2.13 5.49
N VAL A 106 12.55 1.42 6.38
CA VAL A 106 13.11 0.89 7.63
C VAL A 106 13.97 -0.33 7.36
N ASP A 107 15.21 -0.34 7.85
CA ASP A 107 16.05 -1.53 7.80
C ASP A 107 15.50 -2.60 8.75
N ILE A 108 15.31 -3.83 8.28
CA ILE A 108 14.78 -4.94 9.08
C ILE A 108 15.62 -5.20 10.34
N ARG A 109 16.93 -4.90 10.32
CA ARG A 109 17.79 -5.02 11.50
C ARG A 109 17.38 -4.06 12.62
N ASP A 110 16.73 -2.95 12.29
CA ASP A 110 16.25 -1.99 13.27
C ASP A 110 15.09 -2.53 14.10
N LEU A 111 14.36 -3.53 13.60
CA LEU A 111 13.34 -4.25 14.36
C LEU A 111 13.93 -5.02 15.56
N GLN A 112 15.24 -5.28 15.55
CA GLN A 112 15.94 -5.96 16.65
C GLN A 112 16.59 -4.97 17.63
N LYS A 113 16.44 -3.65 17.44
CA LYS A 113 16.84 -2.65 18.44
C LYS A 113 15.85 -2.66 19.61
N ASP A 114 16.34 -2.42 20.83
CA ASP A 114 15.57 -2.57 22.08
C ASP A 114 14.18 -1.90 22.07
N SER A 115 14.05 -0.72 21.46
CA SER A 115 12.77 0.00 21.39
C SER A 115 11.71 -0.72 20.56
N LEU A 116 12.02 -1.15 19.33
CA LEU A 116 11.07 -1.87 18.48
C LEU A 116 10.93 -3.33 18.89
N LYS A 117 12.03 -3.95 19.33
CA LYS A 117 12.04 -5.34 19.79
C LYS A 117 11.15 -5.55 21.01
N SER A 118 11.14 -4.61 21.96
CA SER A 118 10.27 -4.68 23.14
C SER A 118 8.79 -4.49 22.83
N ILE A 119 8.46 -3.81 21.72
CA ILE A 119 7.08 -3.58 21.27
C ILE A 119 6.56 -4.77 20.47
N LEU A 120 7.30 -5.19 19.45
CA LEU A 120 6.89 -6.24 18.50
C LEU A 120 7.11 -7.64 19.06
N ASN A 121 8.15 -7.81 19.89
CA ASN A 121 8.63 -9.10 20.38
C ASN A 121 8.99 -10.13 19.27
N TRP A 122 9.17 -9.68 18.03
CA TRP A 122 9.51 -10.54 16.89
C TRP A 122 10.99 -10.85 16.84
N ASP A 123 11.35 -12.12 16.70
CA ASP A 123 12.71 -12.52 16.33
C ASP A 123 12.96 -12.44 14.82
N VAL A 124 14.20 -12.71 14.41
CA VAL A 124 14.60 -12.66 13.00
C VAL A 124 13.84 -13.70 12.16
N ASN A 125 13.50 -14.85 12.75
CA ASN A 125 12.72 -15.88 12.08
C ASN A 125 11.26 -15.46 11.92
N ASP A 126 10.70 -14.69 12.86
CA ASP A 126 9.35 -14.15 12.75
C ASP A 126 9.21 -13.23 11.53
N ILE A 127 10.15 -12.29 11.40
CA ILE A 127 10.18 -11.34 10.28
C ILE A 127 10.38 -12.06 8.95
N LYS A 128 11.32 -13.01 8.91
CA LYS A 128 11.59 -13.82 7.72
C LYS A 128 10.38 -14.70 7.36
N GLY A 129 9.77 -15.35 8.35
CA GLY A 129 8.61 -16.21 8.19
C GLY A 129 7.38 -15.45 7.70
N LEU A 130 7.22 -14.19 8.11
CA LEU A 130 6.18 -13.30 7.62
C LEU A 130 6.42 -12.94 6.14
N LYS A 131 7.65 -12.54 5.81
CA LYS A 131 8.04 -12.21 4.43
C LYS A 131 7.88 -13.39 3.47
N GLU A 132 8.31 -14.58 3.86
CA GLU A 132 8.18 -15.79 3.03
C GLU A 132 6.72 -16.14 2.74
N ARG A 133 5.82 -15.92 3.70
CA ARG A 133 4.38 -16.17 3.51
C ARG A 133 3.72 -15.13 2.64
N LEU A 134 4.09 -13.86 2.80
CA LEU A 134 3.72 -12.79 1.89
C LEU A 134 4.13 -13.12 0.44
N ASP A 135 5.38 -13.54 0.24
CA ASP A 135 5.90 -13.90 -1.09
C ASP A 135 5.13 -15.08 -1.71
N LYS A 136 4.83 -16.12 -0.93
CA LYS A 136 4.03 -17.28 -1.38
C LYS A 136 2.61 -16.89 -1.77
N ALA A 137 2.01 -15.96 -1.02
CA ALA A 137 0.70 -15.37 -1.28
C ALA A 137 0.72 -14.29 -2.38
N ASN A 138 1.89 -14.01 -2.98
CA ASN A 138 2.09 -12.93 -3.96
C ASN A 138 1.74 -11.53 -3.43
N CYS A 139 1.85 -11.32 -2.11
CA CYS A 139 1.50 -10.09 -1.41
C CYS A 139 2.76 -9.42 -0.82
N ILE A 140 2.63 -8.17 -0.37
CA ILE A 140 3.76 -7.35 0.12
C ILE A 140 3.53 -6.69 1.49
N SER A 141 2.29 -6.62 1.98
CA SER A 141 2.02 -6.05 3.30
C SER A 141 0.93 -6.78 4.08
N VAL A 142 0.96 -6.57 5.40
CA VAL A 142 -0.11 -6.91 6.33
C VAL A 142 -0.38 -5.69 7.21
N GLU A 143 -1.65 -5.32 7.34
CA GLU A 143 -2.16 -4.31 8.28
C GLU A 143 -3.15 -5.01 9.21
N ASP A 144 -2.82 -5.00 10.50
CA ASP A 144 -3.64 -5.58 11.58
C ASP A 144 -4.94 -4.81 11.77
N GLY A 145 -5.96 -5.52 12.25
CA GLY A 145 -7.28 -5.00 12.48
C GLY A 145 -8.37 -6.00 12.12
N GLU A 146 -9.61 -5.54 12.17
CA GLU A 146 -10.78 -6.25 11.67
C GLU A 146 -11.52 -5.36 10.68
N PRO A 147 -11.46 -5.65 9.36
CA PRO A 147 -10.79 -6.80 8.73
C PRO A 147 -9.25 -6.70 8.78
N ILE A 148 -8.58 -7.85 8.73
CA ILE A 148 -7.13 -7.86 8.45
C ILE A 148 -6.92 -7.54 6.97
N LYS A 149 -6.01 -6.60 6.68
CA LYS A 149 -5.76 -6.16 5.31
C LYS A 149 -4.42 -6.69 4.82
N ILE A 150 -4.46 -7.39 3.69
CA ILE A 150 -3.29 -7.97 3.01
C ILE A 150 -3.05 -7.17 1.73
N GLY A 151 -1.95 -6.43 1.66
CA GLY A 151 -1.60 -5.64 0.48
C GLY A 151 -0.98 -6.52 -0.59
N PHE A 152 -1.60 -6.53 -1.78
CA PHE A 152 -1.19 -7.35 -2.92
C PHE A 152 -0.03 -6.70 -3.67
N LYS A 153 -0.27 -5.56 -4.34
CA LYS A 153 0.73 -4.82 -5.13
C LYS A 153 0.38 -3.33 -5.18
N ARG A 154 1.41 -2.51 -5.37
CA ARG A 154 1.24 -1.09 -5.67
C ARG A 154 1.02 -0.81 -7.15
N SER A 155 0.27 0.24 -7.42
CA SER A 155 0.25 0.99 -8.68
C SER A 155 0.35 2.48 -8.32
N GLY A 156 1.48 3.10 -8.64
CA GLY A 156 1.86 4.40 -8.13
C GLY A 156 1.87 4.45 -6.61
N LEU A 157 1.21 5.47 -6.06
CA LEU A 157 0.98 5.62 -4.62
C LEU A 157 -0.20 4.80 -4.08
N GLY A 158 -0.94 4.11 -4.95
CA GLY A 158 -2.05 3.23 -4.58
C GLY A 158 -1.60 1.80 -4.28
N MET A 159 -2.35 1.11 -3.42
CA MET A 159 -2.20 -0.30 -3.09
C MET A 159 -3.50 -1.04 -3.38
N TYR A 160 -3.40 -2.11 -4.17
CA TYR A 160 -4.46 -3.10 -4.25
C TYR A 160 -4.35 -4.05 -3.06
N SER A 161 -5.47 -4.30 -2.37
CA SER A 161 -5.48 -5.06 -1.13
C SER A 161 -6.67 -6.01 -1.03
N PHE A 162 -6.50 -7.06 -0.24
CA PHE A 162 -7.54 -7.94 0.21
C PHE A 162 -7.86 -7.61 1.67
N ASN A 163 -9.10 -7.23 1.95
CA ASN A 163 -9.61 -7.06 3.31
C ASN A 163 -10.37 -8.33 3.70
N ILE A 164 -9.82 -9.12 4.63
CA ILE A 164 -10.38 -10.40 5.07
C ILE A 164 -11.02 -10.22 6.46
N PHE A 165 -12.35 -10.27 6.49
CA PHE A 165 -13.11 -10.21 7.74
C PHE A 165 -12.97 -11.51 8.53
N GLN A 166 -12.43 -11.41 9.74
CA GLN A 166 -12.32 -12.52 10.68
C GLN A 166 -13.63 -12.71 11.46
N GLU A 167 -14.40 -11.63 11.64
CA GLU A 167 -15.64 -11.62 12.42
C GLU A 167 -16.89 -11.52 11.54
N ILE A 168 -17.91 -12.31 11.87
CA ILE A 168 -19.17 -12.32 11.12
C ILE A 168 -19.93 -11.01 11.36
N GLN A 169 -19.87 -10.51 12.59
CA GLN A 169 -20.56 -9.32 13.08
C GLN A 169 -19.94 -7.98 12.65
N THR A 170 -18.76 -7.99 12.00
CA THR A 170 -18.09 -6.75 11.58
C THR A 170 -19.02 -5.87 10.75
N ASP A 171 -19.17 -4.61 11.15
CA ASP A 171 -19.97 -3.68 10.39
C ASP A 171 -19.29 -3.36 9.05
N ARG A 172 -19.98 -3.68 7.96
CA ARG A 172 -19.50 -3.46 6.59
C ARG A 172 -20.16 -2.23 5.96
N SER A 173 -20.97 -1.49 6.72
CA SER A 173 -21.68 -0.29 6.23
C SER A 173 -20.73 0.80 5.76
N ALA A 174 -19.58 0.95 6.44
CA ALA A 174 -18.56 1.96 6.14
C ALA A 174 -17.98 1.85 4.71
N PHE A 175 -18.05 0.66 4.11
CA PHE A 175 -17.52 0.36 2.78
C PHE A 175 -18.57 0.50 1.67
N LYS A 176 -19.84 0.69 2.02
CA LYS A 176 -20.92 0.84 1.02
C LYS A 176 -20.75 2.14 0.25
N ASN A 177 -21.00 2.09 -1.06
CA ASN A 177 -21.03 3.24 -1.97
C ASN A 177 -19.69 3.96 -2.18
N ARG A 178 -18.58 3.29 -1.91
CA ARG A 178 -17.22 3.80 -2.12
C ARG A 178 -16.58 3.10 -3.31
N CYS A 179 -15.99 3.89 -4.21
CA CYS A 179 -15.43 3.38 -5.46
C CYS A 179 -14.15 2.57 -5.24
N GLU A 180 -13.48 2.77 -4.10
CA GLU A 180 -12.26 2.07 -3.74
C GLU A 180 -12.50 0.64 -3.23
N TYR A 181 -13.75 0.26 -2.94
CA TYR A 181 -14.07 -1.04 -2.33
C TYR A 181 -15.01 -1.89 -3.21
N VAL A 182 -14.73 -3.20 -3.27
CA VAL A 182 -15.62 -4.19 -3.91
C VAL A 182 -15.85 -5.36 -2.96
N LEU A 183 -17.06 -5.49 -2.43
CA LEU A 183 -17.45 -6.64 -1.62
C LEU A 183 -17.62 -7.88 -2.51
N VAL A 184 -16.76 -8.89 -2.33
CA VAL A 184 -16.78 -10.12 -3.12
C VAL A 184 -17.72 -11.15 -2.49
N ASN A 185 -17.60 -11.32 -1.19
CA ASN A 185 -18.46 -12.19 -0.39
C ASN A 185 -18.44 -11.69 1.07
N ARG A 186 -19.08 -12.43 1.99
CA ARG A 186 -19.16 -12.04 3.41
C ARG A 186 -17.80 -11.86 4.12
N ASN A 187 -16.76 -12.53 3.64
CA ASN A 187 -15.44 -12.60 4.28
C ASN A 187 -14.37 -11.82 3.51
N LEU A 188 -14.63 -11.43 2.26
CA LEU A 188 -13.64 -10.79 1.39
C LEU A 188 -14.18 -9.51 0.76
N MET A 189 -13.40 -8.45 0.90
CA MET A 189 -13.56 -7.20 0.18
C MET A 189 -12.24 -6.80 -0.48
N LEU A 190 -12.29 -6.40 -1.74
CA LEU A 190 -11.15 -5.84 -2.45
C LEU A 190 -11.08 -4.34 -2.18
N GLU A 191 -9.87 -3.81 -2.12
CA GLU A 191 -9.60 -2.39 -1.96
C GLU A 191 -8.55 -1.90 -2.96
N TYR A 192 -8.72 -0.67 -3.45
CA TYR A 192 -7.64 0.10 -4.07
C TYR A 192 -7.46 1.43 -3.32
N GLY A 193 -6.48 1.48 -2.41
CA GLY A 193 -6.32 2.60 -1.47
C GLY A 193 -5.01 3.36 -1.68
N GLY A 194 -5.02 4.69 -1.60
CA GLY A 194 -3.82 5.54 -1.71
C GLY A 194 -3.17 5.91 -0.38
N GLY A 195 -3.65 5.37 0.74
CA GLY A 195 -3.22 5.78 2.08
C GLY A 195 -3.43 7.28 2.30
N ALA A 196 -2.33 8.00 2.56
CA ALA A 196 -2.33 9.45 2.80
C ALA A 196 -2.77 10.30 1.61
N ILE A 197 -2.78 9.74 0.39
CA ILE A 197 -3.20 10.43 -0.84
C ILE A 197 -4.72 10.35 -1.03
N GLY A 198 -5.41 9.51 -0.25
CA GLY A 198 -6.86 9.33 -0.31
C GLY A 198 -7.30 8.15 -1.20
N PRO A 199 -8.62 8.02 -1.40
CA PRO A 199 -9.20 6.86 -2.08
C PRO A 199 -8.77 6.80 -3.55
N GLN A 200 -8.47 5.59 -4.03
CA GLN A 200 -8.24 5.33 -5.45
C GLN A 200 -9.40 4.48 -5.98
N CYS A 201 -10.06 4.90 -7.05
CA CYS A 201 -11.24 4.19 -7.52
C CYS A 201 -10.85 3.00 -8.41
N PHE A 202 -11.55 1.87 -8.24
CA PHE A 202 -11.67 0.90 -9.34
C PHE A 202 -12.35 1.56 -10.53
N SER A 203 -12.02 1.12 -11.75
CA SER A 203 -12.66 1.71 -12.93
C SER A 203 -14.14 1.36 -12.96
N LYS A 204 -14.99 2.28 -13.45
CA LYS A 204 -16.46 2.07 -13.45
C LYS A 204 -16.91 0.82 -14.21
N GLN A 205 -16.12 0.33 -15.16
CA GLN A 205 -16.43 -0.87 -15.94
C GLN A 205 -16.29 -2.15 -15.11
N GLU A 206 -15.53 -2.10 -14.01
CA GLU A 206 -15.22 -3.25 -13.15
C GLU A 206 -16.20 -3.40 -11.97
N LEU A 207 -17.10 -2.42 -11.82
CA LEU A 207 -18.09 -2.35 -10.73
C LEU A 207 -19.50 -2.80 -11.14
N ASN A 208 -19.69 -3.23 -12.40
CA ASN A 208 -20.95 -3.71 -12.97
C ASN A 208 -20.98 -5.24 -13.12
#